data_AF-A0A5C7J850-F1
#
_entry.id   AF-A0A5C7J850-F1
#
_cell.length_a   1.000
_cell.length_b   1.000
_cell.length_c   1.000
_cell.angle_alpha   90.00
_cell.angle_beta   90.00
_cell.angle_gamma   90.00
#
_symmetry.space_group_name_H-M   'P 1'
#
loop_
_entity.id
_entity.type
_entity.pdbx_description
1 polymer ?
#
loop_
_entity_poly.entity_id
_entity_poly.type
_entity_poly.pdbx_seq_one_letter_code
_entity_poly.pdbx_strand_id
1 'polypeptide(L)' 'MPQNKRGGAGRGQGRKPVKQGEETVTLSLRVTVTQRKKLSRLGGAEWMRKKIDDAGESTT' A
#
# COMPACT_ATOMS: atom_id res chain seq x y z
N MET A 1 -14.74 -23.91 29.17
CA MET A 1 -14.17 -22.66 28.61
C MET A 1 -13.75 -22.93 27.17
N PRO A 2 -14.32 -22.29 26.13
CA PRO A 2 -13.91 -22.57 24.75
C PRO A 2 -12.49 -22.01 24.51
N GLN A 3 -11.59 -22.87 24.04
CA GLN A 3 -10.20 -22.54 23.73
C GLN A 3 -10.13 -21.56 22.55
N ASN A 4 -9.48 -20.41 22.75
CA ASN A 4 -9.32 -19.36 21.77
C ASN A 4 -8.39 -19.84 20.63
N LYS A 5 -8.95 -20.39 19.54
CA LYS A 5 -8.19 -20.84 18.36
C LYS A 5 -7.63 -19.62 17.62
N ARG A 6 -6.40 -19.22 17.91
CA ARG A 6 -5.64 -18.28 17.06
C ARG A 6 -5.58 -18.87 15.65
N GLY A 7 -6.02 -18.11 14.64
CA GLY A 7 -6.20 -18.61 13.27
C GLY A 7 -4.91 -19.19 12.68
N GLY A 8 -4.98 -20.41 12.13
CA GLY A 8 -3.88 -21.08 11.42
C GLY A 8 -3.52 -20.44 10.07
N ALA A 9 -2.36 -20.82 9.53
CA ALA A 9 -1.84 -20.33 8.25
C ALA A 9 -2.86 -20.45 7.09
N GLY A 10 -2.84 -19.49 6.15
CA GLY A 10 -3.65 -19.55 4.91
C GLY A 10 -5.07 -18.97 4.98
N ARG A 11 -5.52 -18.39 6.11
CA ARG A 11 -6.86 -17.79 6.25
C ARG A 11 -6.93 -16.29 5.90
N GLY A 12 -6.27 -15.85 4.83
CA GLY A 12 -6.20 -14.43 4.48
C GLY A 12 -5.35 -13.62 5.47
N GLN A 13 -4.34 -14.26 6.04
CA GLN A 13 -3.41 -13.64 6.98
C GLN A 13 -2.39 -12.79 6.20
N GLY A 14 -2.25 -11.53 6.57
CA GLY A 14 -1.44 -10.54 5.85
C GLY A 14 -2.23 -9.27 5.56
N ARG A 15 -1.54 -8.24 5.04
CA ARG A 15 -2.24 -7.03 4.60
C ARG A 15 -3.02 -7.36 3.33
N LYS A 16 -4.28 -6.93 3.27
CA LYS A 16 -5.10 -7.11 2.06
C LYS A 16 -4.39 -6.43 0.87
N PRO A 17 -4.41 -7.06 -0.32
CA PRO A 17 -3.90 -6.44 -1.52
C PRO A 17 -4.66 -5.15 -1.83
N VAL A 18 -4.01 -4.22 -2.51
CA VAL A 18 -4.61 -2.92 -2.86
C VAL A 18 -5.75 -3.09 -3.85
N LYS A 19 -5.58 -4.00 -4.82
CA LYS A 19 -6.58 -4.39 -5.79
C LYS A 19 -6.56 -5.92 -5.93
N GLN A 20 -7.73 -6.53 -5.94
CA GLN A 20 -7.85 -7.98 -5.98
C GLN A 20 -7.40 -8.48 -7.36
N GLY A 21 -6.46 -9.43 -7.39
CA GLY A 21 -5.92 -9.98 -8.63
C GLY A 21 -4.69 -9.25 -9.18
N GLU A 22 -4.26 -8.16 -8.55
CA GLU A 22 -3.02 -7.47 -8.93
C GLU A 22 -1.93 -7.64 -7.86
N GLU A 23 -0.70 -7.84 -8.32
CA GLU A 23 0.44 -7.94 -7.42
C GLU A 23 0.70 -6.58 -6.75
N THR A 24 0.63 -6.56 -5.42
CA THR A 24 0.97 -5.36 -4.64
C THR A 24 2.41 -5.46 -4.18
N VAL A 25 3.29 -4.69 -4.82
CA VAL A 25 4.70 -4.57 -4.43
C VAL A 25 4.89 -3.40 -3.45
N THR A 26 5.76 -3.57 -2.46
CA THR A 26 6.13 -2.47 -1.54
C THR A 26 7.27 -1.66 -2.12
N LEU A 27 7.01 -0.39 -2.41
CA LEU A 27 8.04 0.57 -2.81
C LEU A 27 8.64 1.25 -1.58
N SER A 28 9.96 1.10 -1.38
CA SER A 28 10.69 1.78 -0.31
C SER A 28 11.39 3.02 -0.86
N LEU A 29 10.86 4.21 -0.53
CA LEU A 29 11.43 5.50 -0.93
C LEU A 29 12.07 6.22 0.25
N ARG A 30 13.24 6.81 0.03
CA ARG A 30 13.84 7.77 0.98
C ARG A 30 13.31 9.16 0.66
N VAL A 31 12.68 9.79 1.64
CA VAL A 31 12.13 11.15 1.55
C VAL A 31 12.47 11.92 2.81
N THR A 32 12.43 13.24 2.73
CA THR A 32 12.59 14.10 3.92
C THR A 32 11.38 13.96 4.86
N VAL A 33 11.54 14.32 6.13
CA VAL A 33 10.44 14.34 7.12
C VAL A 33 9.31 15.26 6.66
N THR A 34 9.65 16.42 6.08
CA THR A 34 8.68 17.39 5.56
C THR A 34 7.87 16.80 4.40
N GLN A 35 8.53 16.11 3.46
CA GLN A 35 7.86 15.41 2.36
C GLN A 35 6.96 14.28 2.88
N ARG A 36 7.41 13.50 3.88
CA ARG A 36 6.58 12.47 4.51
C ARG A 36 5.32 13.06 5.16
N LYS A 37 5.44 14.16 5.91
CA LYS A 37 4.29 14.86 6.50
C LYS A 37 3.34 15.39 5.42
N LYS A 38 3.88 15.93 4.33
CA LYS A 38 3.08 16.39 3.18
C LYS A 38 2.34 15.21 2.54
N LEU A 39 3.01 14.08 2.32
CA LEU A 39 2.40 12.87 1.76
C LEU A 39 1.24 12.37 2.65
N SER A 40 1.41 12.35 3.97
CA SER A 40 0.33 12.00 4.90
C SER A 40 -0.88 12.93 4.77
N ARG A 41 -0.67 14.25 4.62
CA ARG A 41 -1.75 15.23 4.41
C ARG A 41 -2.45 15.09 3.05
N LEU A 42 -1.74 14.58 2.05
CA LEU A 42 -2.26 14.38 0.70
C LEU A 42 -3.08 13.09 0.54
N GLY A 43 -3.14 12.21 1.56
CA GLY A 43 -3.84 10.92 1.47
C GLY A 43 -2.90 9.71 1.37
N GLY A 44 -1.60 9.91 1.57
CA GLY A 44 -0.63 8.82 1.67
C GLY A 44 -0.45 8.05 0.36
N ALA A 45 -0.48 6.72 0.46
CA ALA A 45 -0.26 5.82 -0.67
C ALA A 45 -1.33 5.94 -1.76
N GLU A 46 -2.57 6.29 -1.41
CA GLU A 46 -3.65 6.45 -2.40
C GLU A 46 -3.37 7.63 -3.34
N TRP A 47 -2.97 8.77 -2.78
CA TRP A 47 -2.56 9.93 -3.57
C TRP A 47 -1.38 9.62 -4.49
N MET A 48 -0.40 8.86 -3.98
CA MET A 48 0.74 8.47 -4.78
C MET A 48 0.34 7.58 -5.97
N ARG A 49 -0.56 6.61 -5.77
CA ARG A 49 -1.07 5.75 -6.85
C ARG A 49 -1.82 6.55 -7.88
N LYS A 50 -2.75 7.41 -7.45
CA LYS A 50 -3.46 8.30 -8.37
C LYS A 50 -2.50 9.16 -9.20
N LYS A 51 -1.42 9.66 -8.58
CA LYS A 51 -0.39 10.41 -9.32
C LYS A 51 0.40 9.59 -10.32
N ILE A 52 0.56 8.28 -10.08
CA ILE A 52 1.17 7.36 -11.05
C ILE A 52 0.17 7.09 -12.18
N ASP A 53 -1.09 6.79 -11.86
CA ASP A 53 -2.14 6.53 -12.85
C ASP A 53 -2.42 7.75 -13.75
N ASP A 54 -2.37 8.96 -13.17
CA ASP A 54 -2.54 10.23 -13.88
C ASP A 54 -1.30 10.62 -14.72
N ALA A 55 -0.11 10.07 -14.41
CA ALA A 55 1.10 10.39 -15.14
C ALA A 55 1.12 9.62 -16.47
N GLY A 56 0.94 10.33 -17.58
CA GLY A 56 1.14 9.73 -18.91
C GLY A 56 2.56 9.19 -19.03
N GLU A 57 2.70 7.90 -19.33
CA GLU A 57 4.00 7.28 -19.63
C GLU A 57 4.60 7.98 -20.85
N SER A 58 5.60 8.81 -20.59
CA SER A 58 6.43 9.40 -21.63
C SER A 58 7.46 8.35 -22.02
N THR A 59 7.05 7.41 -22.87
CA THR A 59 7.96 6.47 -23.52
C THR A 59 9.05 7.26 -24.25
N THR A 60 10.29 7.14 -23.80
CA THR A 60 11.52 7.42 -24.56
C THR A 60 12.29 6.13 -24.66
#